data_AF-A0A5P3AQ25-F1
#
_entry.id   AF-A0A5P3AQ25-F1
#
_cell.length_a   1.000
_cell.length_b   1.000
_cell.length_c   1.000
_cell.angle_alpha   90.00
_cell.angle_beta   90.00
_cell.angle_gamma   90.00
#
_symmetry.space_group_name_H-M   'P 1'
#
loop_
_entity.id
_entity.type
_entity.pdbx_description
1 polymer ?
#
loop_
_entity_poly.entity_id
_entity_poly.type
_entity_poly.pdbx_seq_one_letter_code
_entity_poly.pdbx_strand_id
1 'polypeptide(L)' 'MNKLKQIPEFLRFVMVGLFATGLHYGIYFVLQKFIQVNVAYTLGYVLSFVANFYLTAYFTFGQPPSWKKAFGFGGHI' A
#
# COMPACT_ATOMS: atom_id res chain seq x y z
N MET A 1 12.09 22.11 -9.79
CA MET A 1 10.79 21.67 -9.21
C MET A 1 10.69 22.23 -7.79
N ASN A 2 9.56 22.85 -7.43
CA ASN A 2 9.40 23.59 -6.16
C ASN A 2 9.39 22.63 -4.96
N LYS A 3 10.36 22.76 -4.03
CA LYS A 3 10.42 21.97 -2.78
C LYS A 3 9.11 21.98 -1.99
N LEU A 4 8.37 23.09 -2.07
CA LEU A 4 7.05 23.28 -1.45
C LEU A 4 5.97 22.30 -1.96
N LYS A 5 6.08 21.74 -3.17
CA LYS A 5 5.15 20.73 -3.68
C LYS A 5 5.49 19.31 -3.19
N GLN A 6 6.76 19.03 -2.88
CA GLN A 6 7.20 17.72 -2.40
C GLN A 6 6.88 17.46 -0.92
N ILE A 7 6.87 18.49 -0.08
CA ILE A 7 6.45 18.36 1.34
C ILE A 7 5.00 17.86 1.45
N PRO A 8 4.01 18.42 0.71
CA PRO A 8 2.64 17.89 0.63
C PRO A 8 2.53 16.48 0.04
N GLU A 9 3.36 16.10 -0.92
CA GLU A 9 3.41 14.72 -1.44
C GLU A 9 3.90 13.75 -0.38
N PHE A 10 4.99 14.08 0.32
CA PHE A 10 5.50 13.26 1.41
C PHE A 10 4.46 13.08 2.53
N LEU A 11 3.76 14.13 2.93
CA LEU A 11 2.69 14.02 3.93
C LEU A 11 1.55 13.11 3.46
N ARG A 12 1.13 13.22 2.19
CA ARG A 12 0.13 12.31 1.60
C ARG A 12 0.61 10.86 1.59
N PHE A 13 1.88 10.64 1.29
CA PHE A 13 2.48 9.31 1.37
C PHE A 13 2.43 8.73 2.78
N VAL A 14 2.83 9.50 3.80
CA VAL A 14 2.78 9.09 5.20
C VAL A 14 1.35 8.76 5.64
N MET A 15 0.36 9.59 5.27
CA MET A 15 -1.05 9.35 5.58
C MET A 15 -1.55 8.04 4.96
N VAL A 16 -1.24 7.78 3.69
CA VAL A 16 -1.62 6.54 3.01
C VAL A 16 -0.95 5.33 3.65
N GLY A 17 0.32 5.42 4.05
CA GLY A 17 1.04 4.34 4.74
C GLY A 17 0.45 4.01 6.11
N LEU A 18 0.06 5.02 6.89
CA LEU A 18 -0.63 4.82 8.18
C LEU A 18 -1.99 4.16 7.98
N PHE A 19 -2.76 4.62 6.98
CA PHE A 19 -4.03 4.00 6.62
C PHE A 19 -3.86 2.53 6.21
N ALA A 20 -2.89 2.21 5.35
CA ALA A 20 -2.62 0.84 4.93
C ALA A 20 -2.20 -0.05 6.10
N THR A 21 -1.41 0.48 7.04
CA THR A 21 -1.02 -0.24 8.26
C THR A 21 -2.26 -0.54 9.12
N GLY A 22 -3.13 0.45 9.32
CA GLY A 22 -4.40 0.26 10.03
C GLY A 22 -5.31 -0.76 9.34
N LEU A 23 -5.39 -0.70 8.00
CA LEU A 23 -6.15 -1.64 7.19
C LEU A 23 -5.64 -3.08 7.34
N HIS A 24 -4.30 -3.27 7.35
CA HIS A 24 -3.70 -4.58 7.55
C HIS A 24 -4.11 -5.14 8.89
N TYR A 25 -3.85 -4.41 9.98
CA TYR A 25 -4.22 -4.89 11.31
C TYR A 25 -5.72 -5.11 11.45
N GLY A 26 -6.56 -4.26 10.86
CA GLY A 26 -8.02 -4.44 10.84
C GLY A 26 -8.42 -5.76 10.18
N ILE A 27 -7.92 -6.04 8.98
CA ILE A 27 -8.18 -7.30 8.27
C ILE A 27 -7.64 -8.49 9.05
N TYR A 28 -6.40 -8.41 9.53
CA TYR A 28 -5.75 -9.45 10.32
C TYR A 28 -6.55 -9.79 11.59
N PHE A 29 -7.02 -8.78 12.33
CA PHE A 29 -7.82 -8.97 13.55
C PHE A 29 -9.18 -9.61 13.30
N VAL A 30 -9.80 -9.33 12.15
CA VAL A 30 -11.06 -9.97 11.78
C VAL A 30 -10.82 -11.39 11.30
N LEU A 31 -9.89 -11.59 10.36
CA LEU A 31 -9.65 -12.89 9.72
C LEU A 31 -9.03 -13.92 10.66
N GLN A 32 -8.15 -13.53 11.59
CA GLN A 32 -7.54 -14.47 12.53
C GLN A 32 -8.58 -15.21 13.40
N LYS A 33 -9.80 -14.66 13.54
CA LYS A 33 -10.90 -15.30 14.28
C LYS A 33 -11.52 -16.49 13.52
N PHE A 34 -11.27 -16.59 12.20
CA PHE A 34 -11.92 -17.56 11.33
C PHE A 34 -10.92 -18.49 10.62
N ILE A 35 -9.68 -18.05 10.42
CA ILE A 35 -8.67 -18.79 9.66
C ILE A 35 -7.30 -18.78 10.37
N GLN A 36 -6.39 -19.62 9.88
CA GLN A 36 -5.04 -19.73 10.42
C GLN A 36 -4.30 -18.38 10.36
N VAL A 37 -3.59 -18.05 11.44
CA VAL A 37 -3.00 -16.73 11.70
C VAL A 37 -2.03 -16.22 10.62
N ASN A 38 -1.19 -17.10 10.06
CA ASN A 38 -0.27 -16.77 8.97
C ASN A 38 -1.03 -16.48 7.67
N VAL A 39 -2.12 -17.22 7.41
CA VAL A 39 -2.99 -16.97 6.25
C VAL A 39 -3.70 -15.62 6.43
N ALA A 40 -4.26 -15.33 7.60
CA ALA A 40 -4.87 -14.04 7.92
C ALA A 40 -3.88 -12.88 7.75
N TYR A 41 -2.65 -13.05 8.25
CA TYR A 41 -1.59 -12.05 8.13
C TYR A 41 -1.20 -11.82 6.67
N THR A 42 -1.04 -12.90 5.90
CA THR A 42 -0.70 -12.82 4.47
C THR A 42 -1.78 -12.10 3.68
N LEU A 43 -3.06 -12.43 3.92
CA LEU A 43 -4.19 -11.76 3.27
C LEU A 43 -4.28 -10.29 3.67
N GLY A 44 -4.12 -9.98 4.96
CA GLY A 44 -4.09 -8.60 5.45
C GLY A 44 -2.98 -7.79 4.80
N TYR A 45 -1.78 -8.37 4.68
CA TYR A 45 -0.65 -7.75 4.01
C TYR A 45 -0.92 -7.50 2.53
N VAL A 46 -1.36 -8.51 1.77
CA VAL A 46 -1.61 -8.39 0.32
C VAL A 46 -2.69 -7.34 0.04
N LEU A 47 -3.82 -7.39 0.75
CA LEU A 47 -4.92 -6.45 0.55
C LEU A 47 -4.50 -5.01 0.87
N SER A 48 -3.74 -4.83 1.96
CA SER A 48 -3.26 -3.51 2.37
C SER A 48 -2.18 -2.98 1.44
N PHE A 49 -1.32 -3.86 0.91
CA PHE A 49 -0.32 -3.50 -0.09
C PHE A 49 -0.99 -3.02 -1.39
N VAL A 50 -2.02 -3.72 -1.87
CA VAL A 50 -2.77 -3.31 -3.06
C VAL A 50 -3.46 -1.96 -2.82
N ALA A 51 -4.14 -1.78 -1.69
CA ALA A 51 -4.76 -0.51 -1.34
C ALA A 51 -3.73 0.64 -1.28
N ASN A 52 -2.60 0.41 -0.60
CA ASN A 52 -1.50 1.37 -0.51
C ASN A 52 -0.94 1.75 -1.88
N PHE A 53 -0.77 0.77 -2.78
CA PHE A 53 -0.25 0.99 -4.13
C PHE A 53 -1.18 1.91 -4.94
N TYR A 54 -2.47 1.61 -4.97
CA TYR A 54 -3.45 2.42 -5.69
C TYR A 54 -3.62 3.81 -5.09
N LEU A 55 -3.72 3.93 -3.76
CA LEU A 55 -3.82 5.22 -3.08
C LEU A 55 -2.55 6.06 -3.27
N THR A 56 -1.38 5.45 -3.17
CA THR A 56 -0.12 6.17 -3.40
C THR A 56 -0.02 6.64 -4.85
N ALA A 57 -0.40 5.81 -5.82
CA ALA A 57 -0.39 6.21 -7.23
C ALA A 57 -1.32 7.41 -7.49
N TYR A 58 -2.60 7.30 -7.11
CA TYR A 58 -3.61 8.29 -7.45
C TYR A 58 -3.64 9.49 -6.49
N PHE A 59 -3.62 9.27 -5.18
CA PHE A 59 -3.78 10.35 -4.19
C PHE A 59 -2.46 11.06 -3.87
N THR A 60 -1.36 10.32 -3.75
CA THR A 60 -0.05 10.91 -3.43
C THR A 60 0.60 11.52 -4.67
N PHE A 61 0.73 10.76 -5.75
CA PHE A 61 1.49 11.18 -6.93
C PHE A 61 0.64 11.66 -8.11
N GLY A 62 -0.68 11.40 -8.11
CA GLY A 62 -1.56 11.79 -9.23
C GLY A 62 -1.20 11.11 -10.55
N GLN A 63 -0.61 9.92 -10.49
CA GLN A 63 -0.19 9.14 -11.66
C GLN A 63 -0.90 7.79 -11.66
N PRO A 64 -1.30 7.26 -12.82
CA PRO A 64 -1.90 5.94 -12.88
C PRO A 64 -0.89 4.86 -12.44
N PRO A 65 -1.33 3.85 -11.68
CA PRO A 65 -0.48 2.76 -11.23
C PRO A 65 0.07 1.99 -12.43
N SER A 66 1.39 1.72 -12.40
CA SER A 66 2.05 0.93 -13.44
C SER A 66 2.41 -0.44 -12.89
N TRP A 67 1.55 -1.43 -13.13
CA TRP A 67 1.82 -2.82 -12.79
C TRP A 67 3.06 -3.38 -13.51
N LYS A 68 3.39 -2.87 -14.70
CA LYS A 68 4.66 -3.15 -15.38
C LYS A 68 5.88 -2.72 -14.56
N LYS A 69 5.82 -1.60 -13.84
CA LYS A 69 6.90 -1.19 -12.93
C LYS A 69 6.86 -1.94 -11.60
N ALA A 70 5.66 -2.28 -11.10
CA ALA A 70 5.52 -3.02 -9.84
C ALA A 70 6.04 -4.46 -9.93
N PHE A 71 5.81 -5.15 -11.06
CA PHE A 71 6.26 -6.53 -11.30
C PHE A 71 7.47 -6.66 -12.24
N GLY A 72 7.83 -5.59 -12.96
CA GLY A 72 8.96 -5.61 -13.92
C GLY A 72 10.35 -5.67 -13.28
N PHE A 73 10.46 -5.54 -11.96
CA PHE A 73 11.72 -5.80 -11.25
C PHE A 73 12.07 -7.30 -11.14
N GLY A 74 11.18 -8.22 -11.54
CA GLY A 74 11.44 -9.66 -11.54
C GLY A 74 12.04 -10.23 -12.85
N GLY A 75 12.29 -9.39 -13.86
CA GLY A 75 12.69 -9.82 -15.22
C GLY A 75 14.11 -9.47 -15.66
N HIS A 76 14.98 -9.04 -14.74
CA HIS A 76 16.41 -8.77 -15.01
C HIS A 76 17.31 -9.61 -14.10
N ILE A 77 17.10 -10.93 -14.14
CA ILE A 77 18.05 -11.95 -13.69
C ILE A 77 18.19 -12.99 -14.80
#